data_AF-A0A752QCD7-F1
#
_entry.id   AF-A0A752QCD7-F1
#
_cell.length_a   1.000
_cell.length_b   1.000
_cell.length_c   1.000
_cell.angle_alpha   90.00
_cell.angle_beta   90.00
_cell.angle_gamma   90.00
#
_symmetry.space_group_name_H-M   'P 1'
#
loop_
_entity.id
_entity.type
_entity.pdbx_description
1 polymer ?
#
loop_
_entity_poly.entity_id
_entity_poly.type
_entity_poly.pdbx_seq_one_letter_code
_entity_poly.pdbx_strand_id
1 'polypeptide(L)' 'MKSMNIAASGELIPRLSTHRNVVALDSTDFTDVAAVVITTADSRSGILALLKRTGFHLPVFMLADEPVS' A
#
# COMPACT_ATOMS: atom_id res chain seq x y z
N MET A 1 11.51 -5.22 18.71
CA MET A 1 11.43 -4.26 17.58
C MET A 1 9.97 -4.05 17.25
N LYS A 2 9.51 -2.81 17.01
CA LYS A 2 8.11 -2.55 16.61
C LYS A 2 7.88 -3.17 15.22
N SER A 3 6.79 -3.91 15.05
CA SER A 3 6.37 -4.39 13.73
C SER A 3 5.83 -3.22 12.91
N MET A 4 6.37 -3.01 11.71
CA MET A 4 5.90 -1.98 10.78
C MET A 4 4.59 -2.39 10.10
N ASN A 5 3.78 -1.41 9.72
CA ASN A 5 2.45 -1.58 9.14
C ASN A 5 2.50 -1.96 7.65
N ILE A 6 1.36 -2.39 7.12
CA ILE A 6 1.06 -2.44 5.69
C ILE A 6 0.06 -1.33 5.40
N ALA A 7 0.39 -0.40 4.50
CA ALA A 7 -0.58 0.57 4.03
C ALA A 7 -1.34 -0.04 2.84
N ALA A 8 -2.67 0.03 2.84
CA ALA A 8 -3.45 -0.59 1.79
C ALA A 8 -4.64 0.27 1.35
N SER A 9 -5.05 0.10 0.09
CA SER A 9 -6.33 0.60 -0.40
C SER A 9 -7.46 0.09 0.48
N GLY A 10 -8.43 0.95 0.80
CA GLY A 10 -9.50 0.62 1.75
C GLY A 10 -10.24 -0.67 1.41
N GLU A 11 -10.55 -0.90 0.13
CA GLU A 11 -11.23 -2.11 -0.35
C GLU A 11 -10.38 -3.40 -0.24
N LEU A 12 -9.05 -3.28 -0.17
CA LEU A 12 -8.14 -4.42 -0.05
C LEU A 12 -7.90 -4.82 1.41
N ILE A 13 -8.08 -3.92 2.38
CA ILE A 13 -7.86 -4.18 3.81
C ILE A 13 -8.50 -5.50 4.27
N PRO A 14 -9.81 -5.77 4.06
CA PRO A 14 -10.43 -7.01 4.53
C PRO A 14 -9.94 -8.28 3.79
N ARG A 15 -9.23 -8.12 2.67
CA ARG A 15 -8.70 -9.23 1.84
C ARG A 15 -7.27 -9.62 2.21
N LEU A 16 -6.57 -8.82 3.03
CA LEU A 16 -5.18 -9.06 3.40
C LEU A 16 -5.08 -9.97 4.63
N SER A 17 -4.38 -11.08 4.48
CA SER A 17 -3.99 -11.95 5.60
C SER A 17 -2.53 -11.72 5.94
N THR A 18 -2.26 -11.12 7.09
CA THR A 18 -0.89 -10.79 7.53
C THR A 18 -0.84 -10.67 9.05
N HIS A 19 0.34 -10.89 9.63
CA HIS A 19 0.59 -10.65 11.06
C HIS A 19 0.90 -9.17 11.38
N ARG A 20 1.03 -8.32 10.35
CA ARG A 20 1.26 -6.88 10.51
C ARG A 20 -0.08 -6.15 10.56
N ASN A 21 -0.12 -5.02 11.25
CA ASN A 21 -1.29 -4.15 11.19
C ASN A 21 -1.46 -3.60 9.77
N VAL A 22 -2.70 -3.50 9.32
CA VAL A 22 -3.05 -2.88 8.04
C VAL A 22 -3.70 -1.52 8.32
N VAL A 23 -3.21 -0.48 7.67
CA VAL A 23 -3.73 0.90 7.77
C VAL A 23 -4.17 1.39 6.39
N ALA A 24 -5.13 2.31 6.35
CA ALA A 24 -5.58 2.89 5.09
C ALA A 24 -4.51 3.85 4.52
N LEU A 25 -4.48 4.00 3.19
CA LEU A 25 -3.53 4.90 2.51
C LEU A 25 -3.65 6.36 2.97
N ASP A 26 -4.85 6.82 3.31
CA ASP A 26 -5.15 8.19 3.75
C ASP A 26 -4.94 8.41 5.27
N SER A 27 -4.63 7.34 6.01
CA SER A 27 -4.42 7.39 7.46
C SER A 27 -2.95 7.25 7.87
N THR A 28 -1.99 7.45 6.96
CA THR A 28 -0.56 7.24 7.22
C THR A 28 0.30 8.27 6.49
N ASP A 29 1.44 8.62 7.11
CA ASP A 29 2.53 9.39 6.49
C ASP A 29 3.64 8.49 5.90
N PHE A 30 3.41 7.16 5.90
CA PHE A 30 4.29 6.11 5.41
C PHE A 30 5.59 5.89 6.20
N THR A 31 5.82 6.60 7.31
CA THR A 31 7.08 6.49 8.09
C THR A 31 7.22 5.16 8.84
N ASP A 32 6.12 4.54 9.23
CA ASP A 32 6.08 3.24 9.92
C ASP A 32 5.49 2.11 9.07
N VAL A 33 5.56 2.24 7.74
CA VAL A 33 5.03 1.28 6.75
C VAL A 33 6.18 0.48 6.13
N ALA A 34 6.02 -0.85 6.05
CA ALA A 34 6.99 -1.74 5.41
C ALA A 34 6.69 -2.01 3.92
N ALA A 35 5.42 -1.95 3.52
CA ALA A 35 4.99 -2.12 2.14
C ALA A 35 3.61 -1.50 1.92
N VAL A 36 3.33 -1.17 0.66
CA VAL A 36 2.05 -0.61 0.23
C VAL A 36 1.34 -1.59 -0.69
N VAL A 37 0.05 -1.84 -0.47
CA VAL A 37 -0.78 -2.70 -1.33
C VAL A 37 -1.90 -1.87 -1.94
N ILE A 38 -1.91 -1.73 -3.26
CA ILE A 38 -2.83 -0.84 -3.97
C ILE A 38 -3.68 -1.54 -5.02
N THR A 39 -4.78 -0.91 -5.40
CA THR A 39 -5.57 -1.30 -6.57
C THR A 39 -4.97 -0.70 -7.84
N THR A 40 -5.44 -1.16 -9.00
CA THR A 40 -5.12 -0.51 -10.27
C THR A 40 -5.72 0.90 -10.37
N ALA A 41 -6.84 1.18 -9.69
CA ALA A 41 -7.42 2.52 -9.66
C ALA A 41 -6.53 3.51 -8.90
N ASP A 42 -5.97 3.09 -7.77
CA ASP A 42 -5.07 3.92 -6.97
C ASP A 42 -3.77 4.25 -7.69
N SER A 43 -3.24 3.33 -8.50
CA SER A 43 -2.02 3.59 -9.27
C SER A 43 -2.17 4.80 -10.20
N ARG A 44 -3.40 5.09 -10.64
CA ARG A 44 -3.76 6.23 -11.50
C ARG A 44 -4.17 7.47 -10.71
N SER A 45 -4.32 7.40 -9.39
CA SER A 45 -4.73 8.54 -8.54
C SER A 45 -3.59 9.49 -8.18
N GLY A 46 -2.34 9.12 -8.51
CA GLY A 46 -1.14 9.88 -8.15
C GLY A 46 -0.40 9.36 -6.91
N ILE A 47 -0.91 8.30 -6.25
CA ILE A 47 -0.27 7.70 -5.07
C ILE A 47 1.18 7.27 -5.34
N LEU A 48 1.49 6.76 -6.54
CA LEU A 48 2.85 6.34 -6.89
C LEU A 48 3.82 7.54 -6.93
N ALA A 49 3.35 8.70 -7.41
CA ALA A 49 4.14 9.92 -7.40
C ALA A 49 4.36 10.43 -5.98
N LEU A 50 3.34 10.32 -5.11
CA LEU A 50 3.46 10.64 -3.68
C LEU A 50 4.50 9.74 -3.00
N LEU A 51 4.37 8.42 -3.14
CA LEU A 51 5.29 7.43 -2.58
C LEU A 51 6.72 7.61 -3.08
N LYS A 52 6.92 8.00 -4.34
CA LYS A 52 8.25 8.31 -4.86
C LYS A 52 8.86 9.56 -4.20
N ARG A 53 8.03 10.57 -3.89
CA ARG A 53 8.49 11.82 -3.25
C ARG A 53 8.84 11.65 -1.78
N THR A 54 8.31 10.64 -1.08
CA THR A 54 8.69 10.37 0.31
C THR A 54 10.15 9.97 0.46
N GLY A 55 10.75 9.38 -0.60
CA GLY A 55 12.12 8.88 -0.55
C GLY A 55 12.31 7.63 0.33
N PHE A 56 11.23 7.00 0.80
CA PHE A 56 11.32 5.80 1.65
C PHE A 56 11.57 4.51 0.87
N HIS A 57 11.46 4.55 -0.46
CA HIS A 57 11.68 3.38 -1.34
C HIS A 57 10.85 2.15 -0.94
N LEU A 58 9.59 2.38 -0.54
CA LEU A 58 8.69 1.31 -0.11
C LEU A 58 8.34 0.36 -1.27
N PRO A 59 8.34 -0.97 -1.05
CA PRO A 59 7.74 -1.92 -1.98
C PRO A 59 6.26 -1.62 -2.18
N VAL A 60 5.82 -1.60 -3.45
CA VAL A 60 4.42 -1.41 -3.82
C VAL A 60 3.93 -2.67 -4.54
N PHE A 61 2.92 -3.32 -3.98
CA PHE A 61 2.23 -4.46 -4.57
C PHE A 61 0.89 -3.98 -5.14
N MET A 62 0.57 -4.34 -6.37
CA MET A 62 -0.68 -3.95 -7.02
C MET A 62 -1.54 -5.18 -7.27
N LEU A 63 -2.79 -5.14 -6.83
CA LEU A 63 -3.79 -6.11 -7.28
C LEU A 63 -4.35 -5.64 -8.63
N ALA A 64 -4.11 -6.45 -9.66
CA ALA A 64 -4.70 -6.28 -10.98
C ALA A 64 -5.94 -7.17 -11.11
N ASP A 65 -7.03 -6.63 -11.67
CA ASP A 65 -8.29 -7.36 -11.87
C ASP A 65 -8.28 -8.23 -13.15
N GLU A 66 -7.24 -8.12 -13.99
CA GLU A 66 -7.11 -8.90 -15.23
C GLU A 66 -6.08 -10.04 -15.08
N PRO A 67 -6.29 -11.19 -15.74
CA PRO A 67 -5.23 -12.18 -15.91
C PRO A 67 -4.10 -11.50 -16.70
N VAL A 68 -2.90 -11.52 -16.13
CA VAL A 68 -1.68 -11.09 -16.82
C VAL A 68 -1.60 -11.88 -18.12
N SER A 69 -1.87 -11.21 -19.24
CA SER A 69 -1.82 -11.79 -20.59
C SER A 69 -0.39 -11.94 -21.07
#